data_AF-A0AAW1S7P4-F1
#
_entry.id   AF-A0AAW1S7P4-F1
#
_cell.length_a   1.000
_cell.length_b   1.000
_cell.length_c   1.000
_cell.angle_alpha   90.00
_cell.angle_beta   90.00
_cell.angle_gamma   90.00
#
_symmetry.space_group_name_H-M   'P 1'
#
loop_
_entity.id
_entity.type
_entity.pdbx_description
1 polymer ?
#
loop_
_entity_poly.entity_id
_entity_poly.type
_entity_poly.pdbx_seq_one_letter_code
_entity_poly.pdbx_strand_id
1 'polypeptide(L)'
;MRDVTALGGSSRILRSTTKDDFLWNQLAEAKWGSRVRQLAEKEGSARLGRWKEYCQHRMCLQDPRKSALNLIQEAYTDPWRHLVCCQLFSRTTAGPVVRATIASFLKIYTTPTSILEADKAEIEADMSTLGLQEVRQKALKRMSEGFLAQDWKLPSDLHGCGNFADDSWQIFCRGQTSSKGVQDRFLRQYLSWLKTGKQAAAGTDGSAKPTRPRKRKMELAPLTGRVLRSVNSQARSGPTRASKRLKQQ
;
A
#
# COMPACT_ATOMS: atom_id res chain seq x y z
N MET A 1 -19.12 -7.54 -10.83
CA MET A 1 -19.28 -8.48 -11.96
C MET A 1 -18.68 -9.80 -11.55
N ARG A 2 -19.39 -10.92 -11.70
CA ARG A 2 -18.76 -12.24 -11.56
C ARG A 2 -17.83 -12.45 -12.76
N ASP A 3 -16.60 -12.86 -12.51
CA ASP A 3 -15.63 -13.15 -13.56
C ASP A 3 -16.16 -14.27 -14.47
N VAL A 4 -15.88 -14.20 -15.77
CA VAL A 4 -16.31 -15.17 -16.81
C VAL A 4 -15.96 -16.61 -16.40
N THR A 5 -14.85 -16.76 -15.67
CA THR A 5 -14.40 -18.02 -15.10
C THR A 5 -15.40 -18.66 -14.12
N ALA A 6 -16.02 -17.86 -13.24
CA ALA A 6 -17.02 -18.30 -12.28
C ALA A 6 -18.33 -18.73 -12.97
N LEU A 7 -18.69 -18.08 -14.09
CA LEU A 7 -19.83 -18.45 -14.93
C LEU A 7 -19.56 -19.69 -15.80
N GLY A 8 -18.29 -19.91 -16.14
CA GLY A 8 -17.83 -21.08 -16.89
C GLY A 8 -18.13 -22.41 -16.21
N GLY A 9 -18.25 -22.47 -14.88
CA GLY A 9 -18.61 -23.72 -14.18
C GLY A 9 -20.02 -24.24 -14.51
N SER A 10 -20.96 -23.35 -14.82
CA SER A 10 -22.38 -23.70 -14.94
C SER A 10 -22.80 -23.99 -16.40
N SER A 11 -22.25 -23.31 -17.41
CA SER A 11 -22.68 -23.45 -18.81
C SER A 11 -21.79 -24.39 -19.63
N ARG A 12 -22.38 -25.35 -20.36
CA ARG A 12 -21.65 -26.29 -21.23
C ARG A 12 -20.96 -25.58 -22.40
N ILE A 13 -21.60 -24.56 -22.98
CA ILE A 13 -21.04 -23.74 -24.07
C ILE A 13 -19.85 -22.93 -23.53
N LEU A 14 -20.01 -22.27 -22.39
CA LEU A 14 -18.89 -21.55 -21.76
C LEU A 14 -17.75 -22.52 -21.38
N ARG A 15 -18.05 -23.77 -21.00
CA ARG A 15 -17.01 -24.80 -20.75
C ARG A 15 -16.22 -25.17 -22.00
N SER A 16 -16.87 -25.32 -23.16
CA SER A 16 -16.15 -25.59 -24.41
C SER A 16 -15.34 -24.38 -24.85
N THR A 17 -15.90 -23.17 -24.76
CA THR A 17 -15.19 -21.93 -25.14
C THR A 17 -14.06 -21.60 -24.15
N THR A 18 -14.18 -21.94 -22.87
CA THR A 18 -13.07 -21.83 -21.88
C THR A 18 -12.03 -22.95 -21.97
N LYS A 19 -12.11 -23.85 -22.95
CA LYS A 19 -10.97 -24.69 -23.36
C LYS A 19 -10.20 -24.08 -24.53
N ASP A 20 -10.74 -23.05 -25.17
CA ASP A 20 -10.10 -22.35 -26.28
C ASP A 20 -9.04 -21.38 -25.77
N ASP A 21 -7.78 -21.65 -26.10
CA ASP A 21 -6.62 -20.82 -25.76
C ASP A 21 -6.73 -19.41 -26.37
N PHE A 22 -7.38 -19.29 -27.53
CA PHE A 22 -7.62 -18.01 -28.19
C PHE A 22 -8.61 -17.14 -27.42
N LEU A 23 -9.66 -17.72 -26.82
CA LEU A 23 -10.56 -16.98 -25.94
C LEU A 23 -9.82 -16.44 -24.73
N TRP A 24 -9.01 -17.28 -24.06
CA TRP A 24 -8.28 -16.85 -22.87
C TRP A 24 -7.27 -15.74 -23.17
N ASN A 25 -6.62 -15.81 -24.33
CA ASN A 25 -5.76 -14.73 -24.80
C ASN A 25 -6.55 -13.41 -24.96
N GLN A 26 -7.68 -13.43 -25.66
CA GLN A 26 -8.53 -12.22 -25.80
C GLN A 26 -9.05 -11.69 -24.45
N LEU A 27 -9.42 -12.59 -23.53
CA LEU A 27 -9.83 -12.20 -22.18
C LEU A 27 -8.67 -11.56 -21.41
N ALA A 28 -7.45 -12.06 -21.57
CA ALA A 28 -6.26 -11.48 -20.98
C ALA A 28 -6.03 -10.05 -21.51
N GLU A 29 -6.09 -9.86 -22.83
CA GLU A 29 -5.94 -8.54 -23.47
C GLU A 29 -7.02 -7.56 -23.01
N ALA A 30 -8.29 -8.00 -22.96
CA ALA A 30 -9.39 -7.17 -22.49
C ALA A 30 -9.25 -6.79 -21.00
N LYS A 31 -8.73 -7.69 -20.16
CA LYS A 31 -8.61 -7.47 -18.72
C LYS A 31 -7.36 -6.67 -18.33
N TRP A 32 -6.23 -6.93 -18.99
CA TRP A 32 -4.93 -6.40 -18.58
C TRP A 32 -4.30 -5.44 -19.58
N GLY A 33 -4.93 -5.25 -20.74
CA GLY A 33 -4.52 -4.34 -21.80
C GLY A 33 -3.63 -4.98 -22.86
N SER A 34 -3.35 -4.22 -23.92
CA SER A 34 -2.70 -4.65 -25.16
C SER A 34 -1.32 -5.25 -24.98
N ARG A 35 -0.58 -4.90 -23.92
CA ARG A 35 0.80 -5.35 -23.73
C ARG A 35 0.93 -6.75 -23.15
N VAL A 36 -0.16 -7.35 -22.65
CA VAL A 36 -0.12 -8.66 -21.98
C VAL A 36 0.45 -9.74 -22.88
N ARG A 37 0.00 -9.79 -24.14
CA ARG A 37 0.41 -10.82 -25.09
C ARG A 37 1.91 -10.74 -25.39
N GLN A 38 2.36 -9.56 -25.79
CA GLN A 38 3.77 -9.31 -26.09
C GLN A 38 4.68 -9.69 -24.91
N LEU A 39 4.31 -9.28 -23.69
CA LEU A 39 5.13 -9.50 -22.50
C LEU A 39 5.12 -10.95 -22.02
N ALA A 40 3.95 -11.60 -22.03
CA ALA A 40 3.80 -12.97 -21.55
C ALA A 40 4.47 -13.98 -22.51
N GLU A 41 4.39 -13.75 -23.82
CA GLU A 41 5.04 -14.60 -24.82
C GLU A 41 6.57 -14.42 -24.81
N LYS A 42 7.07 -13.18 -24.66
CA LYS A 42 8.51 -12.88 -24.66
C LYS A 42 9.27 -13.60 -23.55
N GLU A 43 8.72 -13.61 -22.34
CA GLU A 43 9.33 -14.24 -21.16
C GLU A 43 8.87 -15.71 -20.97
N GLY A 44 7.99 -16.22 -21.84
CA GLY A 44 7.52 -17.60 -21.83
C GLY A 44 6.52 -17.96 -20.74
N SER A 45 5.95 -16.97 -20.03
CA SER A 45 4.92 -17.21 -19.00
C SER A 45 3.55 -17.57 -19.60
N ALA A 46 3.28 -17.14 -20.83
CA ALA A 46 2.19 -17.67 -21.66
C ALA A 46 2.78 -18.22 -22.97
N ARG A 47 2.57 -19.51 -23.22
CA ARG A 47 2.85 -20.17 -24.51
C ARG A 47 1.55 -20.76 -25.04
N LEU A 48 1.51 -21.05 -26.34
CA LEU A 48 0.39 -21.74 -27.00
C LEU A 48 -0.13 -22.89 -26.13
N GLY A 49 -1.42 -22.82 -25.78
CA GLY A 49 -2.14 -23.79 -24.95
C GLY A 49 -2.06 -23.56 -23.44
N ARG A 50 -1.50 -22.45 -22.94
CA ARG A 50 -1.37 -22.15 -21.50
C ARG A 50 -2.01 -20.83 -21.06
N TRP A 51 -2.77 -20.16 -21.93
CA TRP A 51 -3.43 -18.89 -21.57
C TRP A 51 -4.46 -19.07 -20.47
N LYS A 52 -5.07 -20.26 -20.38
CA LYS A 52 -6.01 -20.60 -19.31
C LYS A 52 -5.35 -20.57 -17.94
N GLU A 53 -4.25 -21.30 -17.76
CA GLU A 53 -3.52 -21.35 -16.48
C GLU A 53 -2.96 -19.97 -16.13
N TYR A 54 -2.37 -19.29 -17.13
CA TYR A 54 -1.89 -17.91 -17.00
C TYR A 54 -2.99 -17.00 -16.45
N CYS A 55 -4.19 -17.06 -17.04
CA CYS A 55 -5.32 -16.23 -16.62
C CYS A 55 -5.83 -16.60 -15.22
N GLN A 56 -6.05 -17.90 -14.95
CA GLN A 56 -6.58 -18.37 -13.68
C GLN A 56 -5.69 -18.07 -12.48
N HIS A 57 -4.38 -17.97 -12.69
CA HIS A 57 -3.43 -17.56 -11.66
C HIS A 57 -3.57 -16.07 -11.32
N ARG A 58 -3.81 -15.23 -12.34
CA ARG A 58 -3.85 -13.76 -12.25
C ARG A 58 -5.24 -13.16 -12.07
N MET A 59 -6.28 -13.97 -12.16
CA MET A 59 -7.67 -13.58 -11.91
C MET A 59 -8.08 -13.95 -10.48
N CYS A 60 -8.99 -13.14 -9.93
CA CYS A 60 -9.64 -13.49 -8.68
C CYS A 60 -10.83 -14.38 -9.00
N LEU A 61 -10.82 -15.59 -8.45
CA LEU A 61 -11.91 -16.56 -8.59
C LEU A 61 -12.85 -16.55 -7.37
N GLN A 62 -12.66 -15.58 -6.48
CA GLN A 62 -13.34 -15.50 -5.18
C GLN A 62 -14.01 -14.14 -4.99
N ASP A 63 -15.02 -14.11 -4.12
CA ASP A 63 -15.64 -12.88 -3.64
C ASP A 63 -15.46 -12.82 -2.11
N PRO A 64 -14.33 -12.29 -1.61
CA PRO A 64 -14.04 -12.29 -0.19
C PRO A 64 -15.06 -11.43 0.57
N ARG A 65 -15.45 -11.90 1.75
CA ARG A 65 -16.46 -11.22 2.57
C ARG A 65 -15.91 -9.92 3.14
N LYS A 66 -16.72 -8.88 3.10
CA LYS A 66 -16.39 -7.58 3.71
C LYS A 66 -16.63 -7.61 5.22
N SER A 67 -15.64 -7.17 5.98
CA SER A 67 -15.59 -7.14 7.43
C SER A 67 -15.74 -5.71 7.95
N ALA A 68 -16.03 -5.58 9.24
CA ALA A 68 -16.04 -4.29 9.92
C ALA A 68 -14.63 -3.67 10.07
N LEU A 69 -13.56 -4.44 9.83
CA LEU A 69 -12.18 -3.93 9.82
C LEU A 69 -11.92 -3.00 8.63
N ASN A 70 -12.74 -3.13 7.58
CA ASN A 70 -12.69 -2.30 6.39
C ASN A 70 -11.26 -2.25 5.80
N LEU A 71 -10.58 -3.39 5.71
CA LEU A 71 -9.23 -3.45 5.15
C LEU A 71 -9.29 -3.04 3.67
N ILE A 72 -8.32 -2.25 3.19
CA ILE A 72 -8.34 -1.78 1.80
C ILE A 72 -8.27 -2.96 0.81
N GLN A 73 -7.61 -4.03 1.24
CA GLN A 73 -7.50 -5.33 0.59
C GLN A 73 -8.86 -5.97 0.24
N GLU A 74 -9.88 -5.74 1.08
CA GLU A 74 -11.23 -6.27 0.89
C GLU A 74 -11.97 -5.58 -0.26
N ALA A 75 -11.57 -4.36 -0.61
CA ALA A 75 -12.20 -3.58 -1.68
C ALA A 75 -11.63 -3.88 -3.06
N TYR A 76 -10.38 -4.34 -3.13
CA TYR A 76 -9.66 -4.59 -4.39
C TYR A 76 -9.23 -6.04 -4.44
N THR A 77 -10.12 -6.90 -4.90
CA THR A 77 -9.91 -8.35 -4.91
C THR A 77 -9.33 -8.84 -6.23
N ASP A 78 -9.40 -8.02 -7.28
CA ASP A 78 -8.66 -8.25 -8.53
C ASP A 78 -7.15 -8.28 -8.25
N PRO A 79 -6.40 -9.34 -8.59
CA PRO A 79 -5.06 -9.56 -8.05
C PRO A 79 -4.08 -8.45 -8.37
N TRP A 80 -4.10 -7.90 -9.59
CA TRP A 80 -3.19 -6.79 -9.90
C TRP A 80 -3.53 -5.54 -9.08
N ARG A 81 -4.81 -5.15 -9.04
CA ARG A 81 -5.24 -3.99 -8.23
C ARG A 81 -4.96 -4.21 -6.75
N HIS A 82 -5.13 -5.43 -6.27
CA HIS A 82 -4.82 -5.84 -4.91
C HIS A 82 -3.34 -5.61 -4.58
N LEU A 83 -2.44 -6.03 -5.47
CA LEU A 83 -1.00 -5.83 -5.30
C LEU A 83 -0.62 -4.35 -5.40
N VAL A 84 -1.25 -3.56 -6.28
CA VAL A 84 -1.12 -2.09 -6.29
C VAL A 84 -1.51 -1.51 -4.93
N CYS A 85 -2.63 -1.95 -4.34
CA CYS A 85 -3.03 -1.51 -3.00
C CYS A 85 -2.00 -1.88 -1.94
N CYS A 86 -1.51 -3.13 -1.92
CA CYS A 86 -0.45 -3.54 -0.99
C CYS A 86 0.81 -2.66 -1.13
N GLN A 87 1.21 -2.37 -2.37
CA GLN A 87 2.38 -1.55 -2.66
C GLN A 87 2.20 -0.10 -2.19
N LEU A 88 1.06 0.52 -2.52
CA LEU A 88 0.78 1.92 -2.18
C LEU A 88 0.51 2.12 -0.68
N PHE A 89 -0.09 1.13 -0.02
CA PHE A 89 -0.38 1.19 1.40
C PHE A 89 0.86 0.95 2.28
N SER A 90 1.90 0.31 1.73
CA SER A 90 3.14 0.04 2.46
C SER A 90 3.76 1.33 3.01
N ARG A 91 4.13 1.32 4.30
CA ARG A 91 4.74 2.45 5.02
C ARG A 91 3.91 3.76 4.95
N THR A 92 2.60 3.65 4.84
CA THR A 92 1.67 4.77 4.98
C THR A 92 0.79 4.57 6.20
N THR A 93 0.40 5.67 6.86
CA THR A 93 -0.62 5.60 7.92
C THR A 93 -1.97 5.41 7.26
N ALA A 94 -2.67 4.34 7.65
CA ALA A 94 -4.02 4.06 7.20
C ALA A 94 -4.93 5.26 7.51
N GLY A 95 -5.53 5.88 6.48
CA GLY A 95 -6.41 7.02 6.68
C GLY A 95 -7.30 7.33 5.47
N PRO A 96 -8.30 8.20 5.63
CA PRO A 96 -9.24 8.55 4.56
C PRO A 96 -8.54 9.11 3.31
N VAL A 97 -7.52 9.94 3.50
CA VAL A 97 -6.74 10.54 2.39
C VAL A 97 -6.04 9.45 1.59
N VAL A 98 -5.27 8.57 2.23
CA VAL A 98 -4.56 7.47 1.54
C VAL A 98 -5.53 6.57 0.78
N ARG A 99 -6.68 6.24 1.39
CA ARG A 99 -7.72 5.42 0.74
C ARG A 99 -8.34 6.12 -0.47
N ALA A 100 -8.64 7.41 -0.35
CA ALA A 100 -9.17 8.22 -1.44
C ALA A 100 -8.15 8.32 -2.59
N THR A 101 -6.87 8.55 -2.29
CA THR A 101 -5.80 8.60 -3.28
C THR A 101 -5.67 7.27 -4.01
N ILE A 102 -5.61 6.14 -3.31
CA ILE A 102 -5.54 4.81 -3.95
C ILE A 102 -6.79 4.54 -4.81
N ALA A 103 -7.97 4.96 -4.35
CA ALA A 103 -9.20 4.82 -5.12
C ALA A 103 -9.21 5.66 -6.40
N SER A 104 -8.75 6.92 -6.33
CA SER A 104 -8.59 7.77 -7.51
C SER A 104 -7.54 7.21 -8.47
N PHE A 105 -6.39 6.76 -7.93
CA PHE A 105 -5.31 6.14 -8.69
C PHE A 105 -5.80 4.93 -9.50
N LEU A 106 -6.54 4.01 -8.87
CA LEU A 106 -7.09 2.82 -9.53
C LEU A 106 -8.29 3.09 -10.46
N LYS A 107 -8.87 4.30 -10.42
CA LYS A 107 -9.85 4.75 -11.42
C LYS A 107 -9.16 5.25 -12.69
N ILE A 108 -8.01 5.91 -12.55
CA ILE A 108 -7.20 6.38 -13.68
C ILE A 108 -6.51 5.18 -14.33
N TYR A 109 -5.80 4.40 -13.54
CA TYR A 109 -5.03 3.26 -14.00
C TYR A 109 -5.78 1.95 -13.72
N THR A 110 -6.58 1.55 -14.70
CA THR A 110 -7.51 0.42 -14.52
C THR A 110 -6.88 -0.94 -14.81
N THR A 111 -5.74 -0.97 -15.52
CA THR A 111 -5.02 -2.19 -15.96
C THR A 111 -3.49 -2.08 -15.77
N PRO A 112 -2.76 -3.20 -15.69
CA PRO A 112 -1.29 -3.20 -15.67
C PRO A 112 -0.70 -2.44 -16.87
N THR A 113 -1.25 -2.64 -18.07
CA THR A 113 -0.79 -1.94 -19.28
C THR A 113 -0.91 -0.42 -19.14
N SER A 114 -2.02 0.09 -18.59
CA SER A 114 -2.20 1.54 -18.40
C SER A 114 -1.11 2.17 -17.52
N ILE A 115 -0.63 1.47 -16.49
CA ILE A 115 0.52 1.92 -15.67
C ILE A 115 1.83 1.89 -16.45
N LEU A 116 2.03 0.87 -17.29
CA LEU A 116 3.27 0.75 -18.06
C LEU A 116 3.40 1.88 -19.07
N GLU A 117 2.28 2.28 -19.69
CA GLU A 117 2.21 3.31 -20.73
C GLU A 117 2.18 4.74 -20.19
N ALA A 118 1.63 4.96 -18.99
CA ALA A 118 1.52 6.29 -18.40
C ALA A 118 2.87 6.96 -18.11
N ASP A 119 2.94 8.29 -18.15
CA ASP A 119 4.18 9.00 -17.87
C ASP A 119 4.57 8.86 -16.39
N LYS A 120 5.88 8.90 -16.11
CA LYS A 120 6.36 8.76 -14.72
C LYS A 120 5.92 9.95 -13.86
N ALA A 121 5.97 11.16 -14.40
CA ALA A 121 5.60 12.37 -13.66
C ALA A 121 4.10 12.42 -13.37
N GLU A 122 3.26 11.93 -14.30
CA GLU A 122 1.80 11.80 -14.08
C GLU A 122 1.51 10.83 -12.92
N ILE A 123 2.11 9.64 -12.96
CA ILE A 123 1.94 8.64 -11.90
C ILE A 123 2.38 9.21 -10.54
N GLU A 124 3.51 9.93 -10.50
CA GLU A 124 4.01 10.58 -9.27
C GLU A 124 3.07 11.67 -8.75
N ALA A 125 2.51 12.50 -9.64
CA ALA A 125 1.55 13.54 -9.28
C ALA A 125 0.26 12.94 -8.70
N ASP A 126 -0.26 11.87 -9.31
CA ASP A 126 -1.47 11.19 -8.88
C ASP A 126 -1.34 10.54 -7.49
N MET A 127 -0.12 10.20 -7.08
CA MET A 127 0.17 9.64 -5.75
C MET A 127 0.87 10.63 -4.81
N SER A 128 0.86 11.93 -5.13
CA SER A 128 1.58 12.98 -4.40
C SER A 128 1.34 12.98 -2.89
N THR A 129 0.15 12.60 -2.43
CA THR A 129 -0.22 12.56 -1.00
C THR A 129 0.35 11.35 -0.23
N LEU A 130 0.90 10.34 -0.91
CA LEU A 130 1.38 9.10 -0.28
C LEU A 130 2.87 9.16 0.13
N GLY A 131 3.62 10.12 -0.41
CA GLY A 131 5.07 10.21 -0.26
C GLY A 131 5.82 9.07 -0.96
N LEU A 132 7.16 9.21 -1.08
CA LEU A 132 8.04 8.24 -1.75
C LEU A 132 7.62 7.97 -3.21
N GLN A 133 7.12 8.99 -3.90
CA GLN A 133 6.46 8.89 -5.19
C GLN A 133 7.37 8.24 -6.24
N GLU A 134 8.62 8.72 -6.37
CA GLU A 134 9.61 8.17 -7.30
C GLU A 134 9.83 6.65 -7.08
N VAL A 135 10.03 6.24 -5.81
CA VAL A 135 10.27 4.84 -5.46
C VAL A 135 9.02 3.99 -5.72
N ARG A 136 7.83 4.51 -5.39
CA ARG A 136 6.54 3.82 -5.60
C ARG A 136 6.22 3.69 -7.08
N GLN A 137 6.38 4.76 -7.86
CA GLN A 137 6.17 4.78 -9.30
C GLN A 137 7.01 3.70 -9.99
N LYS A 138 8.32 3.65 -9.67
CA LYS A 138 9.23 2.65 -10.23
C LYS A 138 8.85 1.24 -9.82
N ALA A 139 8.45 1.05 -8.57
CA ALA A 139 7.98 -0.24 -8.08
C ALA A 139 6.68 -0.68 -8.78
N LEU A 140 5.72 0.22 -8.97
CA LEU A 140 4.45 -0.09 -9.63
C LEU A 140 4.65 -0.48 -11.10
N LYS A 141 5.50 0.24 -11.85
CA LYS A 141 5.81 -0.14 -13.23
C LYS A 141 6.48 -1.51 -13.30
N ARG A 142 7.52 -1.76 -12.50
CA ARG A 142 8.22 -3.05 -12.49
C ARG A 142 7.35 -4.21 -12.01
N MET A 143 6.53 -3.98 -10.98
CA MET A 143 5.56 -4.96 -10.49
C MET A 143 4.53 -5.29 -11.58
N SER A 144 4.00 -4.28 -12.27
CA SER A 144 3.00 -4.47 -13.33
C SER A 144 3.58 -5.18 -14.55
N GLU A 145 4.83 -4.88 -14.92
CA GLU A 145 5.54 -5.60 -15.98
C GLU A 145 5.78 -7.05 -15.59
N GLY A 146 6.32 -7.31 -14.38
CA GLY A 146 6.51 -8.66 -13.87
C GLY A 146 5.21 -9.44 -13.75
N PHE A 147 4.12 -8.78 -13.34
CA PHE A 147 2.79 -9.37 -13.25
C PHE A 147 2.34 -9.93 -14.61
N LEU A 148 2.59 -9.21 -15.71
CA LEU A 148 2.27 -9.67 -17.07
C LEU A 148 3.29 -10.67 -17.63
N ALA A 149 4.58 -10.46 -17.36
CA ALA A 149 5.64 -11.13 -18.09
C ALA A 149 6.13 -12.41 -17.40
N GLN A 150 6.26 -12.44 -16.08
CA GLN A 150 6.96 -13.51 -15.35
C GLN A 150 6.04 -14.70 -15.02
N ASP A 151 6.55 -15.93 -15.00
CA ASP A 151 5.82 -17.09 -14.46
C ASP A 151 5.92 -17.14 -12.93
N TRP A 152 5.46 -16.07 -12.28
CA TRP A 152 5.49 -15.92 -10.82
C TRP A 152 4.54 -16.90 -10.14
N LYS A 153 4.93 -17.39 -8.97
CA LYS A 153 4.14 -18.33 -8.15
C LYS A 153 3.49 -17.63 -6.98
N LEU A 154 4.20 -16.68 -6.38
CA LEU A 154 3.73 -15.85 -5.29
C LEU A 154 4.03 -14.38 -5.61
N PRO A 155 3.22 -13.44 -5.09
CA PRO A 155 3.50 -12.02 -5.28
C PRO A 155 4.93 -11.59 -4.93
N SER A 156 5.60 -12.22 -3.97
CA SER A 156 6.99 -11.94 -3.57
C SER A 156 8.02 -12.16 -4.67
N ASP A 157 7.69 -12.90 -5.73
CA ASP A 157 8.51 -12.99 -6.93
C ASP A 157 8.51 -11.66 -7.73
N LEU A 158 7.48 -10.82 -7.52
CA LEU A 158 7.31 -9.53 -8.18
C LEU A 158 8.02 -8.40 -7.43
N HIS A 159 8.63 -7.49 -8.20
CA HIS A 159 9.37 -6.36 -7.64
C HIS A 159 8.52 -5.51 -6.70
N GLY A 160 8.99 -5.32 -5.45
CA GLY A 160 8.34 -4.48 -4.45
C GLY A 160 7.30 -5.22 -3.59
N CYS A 161 6.91 -6.42 -3.97
CA CYS A 161 6.05 -7.28 -3.16
C CYS A 161 6.90 -8.14 -2.21
N GLY A 162 6.37 -8.41 -1.02
CA GLY A 162 7.02 -9.28 -0.03
C GLY A 162 5.99 -10.12 0.72
N ASN A 163 6.38 -10.74 1.83
CA ASN A 163 5.52 -11.71 2.56
C ASN A 163 4.12 -11.17 2.90
N PHE A 164 3.99 -9.87 3.17
CA PHE A 164 2.67 -9.26 3.37
C PHE A 164 1.77 -9.36 2.13
N ALA A 165 2.31 -9.10 0.94
CA ALA A 165 1.58 -9.20 -0.31
C ALA A 165 1.19 -10.65 -0.61
N ASP A 166 2.06 -11.62 -0.30
CA ASP A 166 1.76 -13.05 -0.41
C ASP A 166 0.59 -13.45 0.48
N ASP A 167 0.69 -13.15 1.77
CA ASP A 167 -0.37 -13.45 2.75
C ASP A 167 -1.68 -12.81 2.32
N SER A 168 -1.65 -11.53 1.94
CA SER A 168 -2.83 -10.78 1.51
C SER A 168 -3.46 -11.38 0.25
N TRP A 169 -2.66 -11.67 -0.77
CA TRP A 169 -3.14 -12.29 -2.01
C TRP A 169 -3.72 -13.67 -1.77
N GLN A 170 -3.08 -14.51 -0.95
CA GLN A 170 -3.61 -15.83 -0.61
C GLN A 170 -4.97 -15.72 0.07
N ILE A 171 -5.13 -14.79 1.02
CA ILE A 171 -6.38 -14.59 1.75
C ILE A 171 -7.49 -14.07 0.83
N PHE A 172 -7.25 -12.95 0.15
CA PHE A 172 -8.31 -12.21 -0.55
C PHE A 172 -8.52 -12.64 -2.01
N CYS A 173 -7.45 -13.08 -2.69
CA CYS A 173 -7.54 -13.48 -4.10
C CYS A 173 -7.70 -15.01 -4.26
N ARG A 174 -7.13 -15.80 -3.33
CA ARG A 174 -7.15 -17.27 -3.39
C ARG A 174 -8.07 -17.94 -2.36
N GLY A 175 -8.62 -17.19 -1.41
CA GLY A 175 -9.59 -17.70 -0.44
C GLY A 175 -8.98 -18.52 0.70
N GLN A 176 -7.69 -18.31 1.02
CA GLN A 176 -7.05 -18.94 2.16
C GLN A 176 -7.72 -18.50 3.47
N THR A 177 -8.09 -19.46 4.32
CA THR A 177 -8.76 -19.22 5.62
C THR A 177 -7.90 -19.60 6.82
N SER A 178 -6.76 -20.26 6.59
CA SER A 178 -5.79 -20.56 7.64
C SER A 178 -4.97 -19.33 8.01
N SER A 179 -4.80 -19.10 9.32
CA SER A 179 -3.94 -18.05 9.87
C SER A 179 -2.52 -18.53 10.17
N LYS A 180 -2.20 -19.79 9.87
CA LYS A 180 -0.87 -20.36 10.11
C LYS A 180 0.13 -19.70 9.16
N GLY A 181 1.20 -19.13 9.71
CA GLY A 181 2.27 -18.48 8.95
C GLY A 181 2.05 -16.98 8.69
N VAL A 182 0.82 -16.48 8.81
CA VAL A 182 0.48 -15.06 8.57
C VAL A 182 1.01 -14.17 9.68
N GLN A 183 1.86 -13.22 9.33
CA GLN A 183 2.52 -12.34 10.32
C GLN A 183 1.70 -11.10 10.65
N ASP A 184 1.07 -10.51 9.63
CA ASP A 184 0.37 -9.23 9.79
C ASP A 184 -0.81 -9.32 10.77
N ARG A 185 -0.90 -8.32 11.64
CA ARG A 185 -1.89 -8.26 12.71
C ARG A 185 -3.31 -8.07 12.16
N PHE A 186 -3.50 -7.30 11.10
CA PHE A 186 -4.82 -7.02 10.54
C PHE A 186 -5.33 -8.20 9.70
N LEU A 187 -4.46 -8.85 8.93
CA LEU A 187 -4.78 -10.09 8.21
C LEU A 187 -5.21 -11.21 9.17
N ARG A 188 -4.51 -11.38 10.31
CA ARG A 188 -4.92 -12.35 11.34
C ARG A 188 -6.26 -12.02 11.98
N GLN A 189 -6.55 -10.74 12.23
CA GLN A 189 -7.86 -10.32 12.73
C GLN A 189 -8.98 -10.62 11.72
N TYR A 190 -8.75 -10.35 10.44
CA TYR A 190 -9.70 -10.68 9.38
C TYR A 190 -9.97 -12.18 9.29
N LEU A 191 -8.93 -13.02 9.36
CA LEU A 191 -9.07 -14.48 9.37
C LEU A 191 -9.79 -15.00 10.62
N SER A 192 -9.52 -14.42 11.79
CA SER A 192 -10.25 -14.74 13.03
C SER A 192 -11.74 -14.38 12.92
N TRP A 193 -12.04 -13.21 12.34
CA TRP A 193 -13.40 -12.78 12.06
C TRP A 193 -14.10 -13.73 11.08
N LEU A 194 -13.43 -14.17 10.01
CA LEU A 194 -13.99 -15.12 9.05
C LEU A 194 -14.43 -16.44 9.71
N LYS A 195 -13.69 -16.91 10.73
CA LYS A 195 -14.00 -18.15 11.47
C LYS A 195 -15.11 -17.98 12.49
N THR A 196 -15.08 -16.88 13.24
CA THR A 196 -15.96 -16.70 14.41
C THR A 196 -17.26 -15.99 14.08
N GLY A 197 -17.32 -15.25 12.97
CA GLY A 197 -18.44 -14.37 12.62
C GLY A 197 -18.62 -13.18 13.58
N LYS A 198 -17.93 -13.17 14.72
CA LYS A 198 -17.96 -12.10 15.70
C LYS A 198 -17.05 -10.98 15.20
N GLN A 199 -17.62 -9.80 15.00
CA GLN A 199 -16.85 -8.61 14.69
C GLN A 199 -15.82 -8.39 15.80
N ALA A 200 -14.54 -8.30 15.45
CA ALA A 200 -13.56 -7.75 16.38
C ALA A 200 -14.02 -6.32 16.67
N ALA A 201 -14.23 -5.98 17.95
CA ALA A 201 -14.59 -4.64 18.36
C ALA A 201 -13.64 -3.66 17.67
N ALA A 202 -14.19 -2.70 16.93
CA ALA A 202 -13.42 -1.68 16.22
C ALA A 202 -12.44 -1.04 17.21
N GLY A 203 -11.18 -1.44 17.12
CA GLY A 203 -10.12 -0.82 17.90
C GLY A 203 -10.01 0.60 17.43
N THR A 204 -10.51 1.53 18.25
CA THR A 204 -10.25 2.96 18.14
C THR A 204 -8.77 3.15 17.89
N ASP A 205 -8.41 3.65 16.71
CA ASP A 205 -7.08 4.20 16.46
C ASP A 205 -7.02 5.56 17.17
N GLY A 206 -6.89 5.49 18.49
CA GLY A 206 -6.65 6.60 19.38
C GLY A 206 -5.24 6.45 19.92
N SER A 207 -4.27 7.00 19.20
CA SER A 207 -2.92 7.22 19.74
C SER A 207 -2.96 8.32 20.81
N ALA A 208 -3.58 8.05 21.95
CA ALA A 208 -3.32 8.76 23.19
C ALA A 208 -2.26 7.96 23.94
N LYS A 209 -0.98 8.31 23.75
CA LYS A 209 0.06 7.86 24.68
C LYS A 209 -0.35 8.31 26.09
N PRO A 210 -0.33 7.43 27.11
CA PRO A 210 -0.42 7.90 28.48
C PRO A 210 0.82 8.76 28.76
N THR A 211 0.62 10.07 28.91
CA THR A 211 1.64 10.99 29.38
C THR A 211 2.02 10.59 30.80
N ARG A 212 3.17 9.92 30.93
CA ARG A 212 3.81 9.65 32.21
C ARG A 212 4.05 11.00 32.91
N PRO A 213 3.56 11.22 34.14
CA PRO A 213 3.82 12.50 34.82
C PRO A 213 5.32 12.65 35.02
N ARG A 214 5.90 13.71 34.45
CA ARG A 214 7.30 14.08 34.68
C ARG A 214 7.46 14.35 36.18
N LYS A 215 8.30 13.55 36.83
CA LYS A 215 8.74 13.79 38.21
C LYS A 215 9.31 15.22 38.26
N ARG A 216 8.64 16.11 39.00
CA ARG A 216 9.18 17.42 39.36
C ARG A 216 10.45 17.18 40.17
N LYS A 217 11.59 17.66 39.67
CA LYS A 217 12.81 17.77 40.45
C LYS A 217 12.52 18.80 41.55
N MET A 218 12.51 18.37 42.81
CA MET A 218 12.43 19.27 43.95
C MET A 218 13.70 20.12 43.96
N GLU A 219 13.58 21.40 43.63
CA GLU A 219 14.57 22.40 44.00
C GLU A 219 14.27 22.82 45.44
N LEU A 220 15.25 22.58 46.33
CA LEU A 220 15.26 23.06 47.71
C LEU A 220 15.33 24.60 47.69
N ALA A 221 14.31 25.25 48.23
CA ALA A 221 14.40 26.66 48.61
C ALA A 221 15.10 26.76 49.97
N PRO A 222 16.07 27.67 50.16
CA PRO A 222 16.46 28.10 51.50
C PRO A 222 15.48 29.18 52.00
N LEU A 223 15.00 28.98 53.22
CA LEU A 223 14.20 29.93 53.98
C LEU A 223 15.08 30.98 54.67
N THR A 224 14.44 32.12 54.98
CA THR A 224 14.86 33.24 55.84
C THR A 224 15.81 34.24 55.17
N GLY A 225 15.66 35.56 55.26
CA GLY A 225 14.74 36.43 55.99
C GLY A 225 15.45 37.79 56.16
N ARG A 226 14.74 38.90 55.85
CA ARG A 226 14.97 40.30 56.29
C ARG A 226 16.40 40.91 56.24
N VAL A 227 16.54 42.10 55.65
CA VAL A 227 16.71 43.42 56.32
C VAL A 227 17.13 44.49 55.28
N LEU A 228 16.66 45.71 55.52
CA LEU A 228 16.79 46.97 54.77
C LEU A 228 18.18 47.64 54.84
N ARG A 229 18.33 48.69 53.98
CA ARG A 229 19.29 49.83 53.97
C ARG A 229 20.65 49.51 53.32
N SER A 230 21.37 50.40 52.64
CA SER A 230 21.42 51.87 52.65
C SER A 230 22.32 52.38 51.50
N VAL A 231 22.06 53.61 51.00
CA VAL A 231 22.95 54.65 50.40
C VAL A 231 23.90 54.32 49.21
N ASN A 232 23.77 55.01 48.06
CA ASN A 232 24.43 56.29 47.64
C ASN A 232 25.85 55.99 47.06
N SER A 233 26.42 56.58 46.00
CA SER A 233 26.19 57.72 45.11
C SER A 233 27.30 57.70 44.03
N GLN A 234 27.04 58.31 42.87
CA GLN A 234 28.04 58.95 41.97
C GLN A 234 29.08 58.04 41.26
N ALA A 235 29.58 58.30 40.06
CA ALA A 235 29.35 59.29 39.01
C ALA A 235 30.12 58.87 37.74
N ARG A 236 29.81 59.53 36.62
CA ARG A 236 30.71 59.92 35.50
C ARG A 236 31.13 58.81 34.50
N SER A 237 30.63 58.90 33.26
CA SER A 237 31.28 59.51 32.07
C SER A 237 32.46 58.69 31.56
N GLY A 238 32.62 58.28 30.31
CA GLY A 238 32.06 58.72 29.04
C GLY A 238 32.63 57.79 27.95
N PRO A 239 32.46 58.13 26.65
CA PRO A 239 32.40 57.17 25.56
C PRO A 239 33.76 57.00 24.83
N THR A 240 33.83 56.17 23.77
CA THR A 240 34.22 56.60 22.39
C THR A 240 34.59 55.41 21.46
N ARG A 241 34.04 55.46 20.22
CA ARG A 241 34.46 54.90 18.89
C ARG A 241 34.83 53.41 18.74
N ALA A 242 34.26 52.64 17.81
CA ALA A 242 34.10 52.75 16.35
C ALA A 242 35.40 52.61 15.52
N SER A 243 35.54 51.50 14.79
CA SER A 243 36.04 51.40 13.39
C SER A 243 36.10 49.93 12.95
N LYS A 244 35.35 49.55 11.90
CA LYS A 244 35.82 49.28 10.51
C LYS A 244 36.79 48.09 10.41
N ARG A 245 36.41 46.95 9.79
CA ARG A 245 36.25 46.67 8.34
C ARG A 245 37.52 46.03 7.75
N LEU A 246 37.46 44.76 7.32
CA LEU A 246 38.15 44.09 6.20
C LEU A 246 37.74 42.60 6.27
N LYS A 247 37.04 41.96 5.33
CA LYS A 247 37.30 41.57 3.92
C LYS A 247 38.57 40.74 3.67
N GLN A 248 38.37 39.71 2.83
CA GLN A 248 39.30 38.74 2.20
C GLN A 248 39.49 37.46 3.04
N GLN A 249 39.38 36.25 2.49
CA GLN A 249 39.23 35.77 1.11
C GLN A 249 38.46 34.44 1.13
#